data_AF-A0A483F2R9-F1
#
_entry.id   AF-A0A483F2R9-F1
#
_cell.length_a   1.000
_cell.length_b   1.000
_cell.length_c   1.000
_cell.angle_alpha   90.00
_cell.angle_beta   90.00
_cell.angle_gamma   90.00
#
_symmetry.space_group_name_H-M   'P 1'
#
loop_
_entity.id
_entity.type
_entity.pdbx_description
1 polymer ?
#
loop_
_entity_poly.entity_id
_entity_poly.type
_entity_poly.pdbx_seq_one_letter_code
_entity_poly.pdbx_strand_id
1 'polypeptide(L)' 'MAKPKYSPETKLAVVNHYLSGKDGEQSTADLFGIERTSVRRWLDVYNDAGAEGLLNMQCGRPG' A
#
# COMPACT_ATOMS: atom_id res chain seq x y z
N MET A 1 10.51 14.75 -13.29
CA MET A 1 10.31 13.51 -12.52
C MET A 1 8.89 13.51 -11.99
N ALA A 2 8.05 12.57 -12.44
CA ALA A 2 6.68 12.48 -11.94
C ALA A 2 6.75 12.04 -10.47
N LYS A 3 6.27 12.90 -9.57
CA LYS A 3 6.15 12.58 -8.14
C LYS A 3 5.19 11.39 -8.03
N PRO A 4 5.59 10.25 -7.46
CA PRO A 4 4.67 9.14 -7.27
C PRO A 4 3.48 9.65 -6.43
N LYS A 5 2.24 9.36 -6.86
CA LYS A 5 1.01 9.76 -6.15
C LYS A 5 1.00 9.28 -4.68
N TYR A 6 1.77 8.24 -4.35
CA TYR A 6 1.95 7.72 -3.01
C TYR A 6 3.41 7.29 -2.80
N SER A 7 4.05 7.82 -1.76
CA SER A 7 5.37 7.39 -1.34
C SER A 7 5.34 5.92 -0.89
N PRO A 8 6.43 5.16 -1.10
CA PRO A 8 6.49 3.76 -0.72
C PRO A 8 6.34 3.60 0.82
N GLU A 9 6.81 4.58 1.59
CA GLU A 9 6.61 4.69 3.04
C GLU A 9 5.12 4.75 3.43
N THR A 10 4.30 5.48 2.67
CA THR A 10 2.86 5.60 2.92
C THR A 10 2.15 4.26 2.73
N LYS A 11 2.52 3.49 1.69
CA LYS A 11 1.93 2.16 1.44
C LYS A 11 2.27 1.19 2.57
N LEU A 12 3.50 1.26 3.05
CA LEU A 12 3.97 0.41 4.15
C LEU A 12 3.27 0.78 5.45
N ALA A 13 3.09 2.08 5.73
CA ALA A 13 2.31 2.55 6.87
C ALA A 13 0.86 2.04 6.83
N VAL A 14 0.22 2.03 5.66
CA VAL A 14 -1.13 1.51 5.44
C VAL A 14 -1.22 0.01 5.74
N VAL A 15 -0.33 -0.78 5.14
CA VAL A 15 -0.32 -2.24 5.33
C VAL A 15 0.03 -2.59 6.77
N ASN A 16 1.01 -1.91 7.37
CA ASN A 16 1.38 -2.13 8.76
C ASN A 16 0.25 -1.73 9.72
N HIS A 17 -0.49 -0.66 9.41
CA HIS A 17 -1.67 -0.27 10.18
C HIS A 17 -2.79 -1.32 10.05
N TYR A 18 -3.03 -1.85 8.85
CA TYR A 18 -3.98 -2.95 8.65
C TYR A 18 -3.56 -4.24 9.37
N LEU A 19 -2.27 -4.56 9.42
CA LEU A 19 -1.74 -5.73 10.12
C LEU A 19 -1.76 -5.56 11.65
N SER A 20 -1.58 -4.32 12.14
CA SER A 20 -1.52 -4.01 13.57
C SER A 20 -2.89 -3.65 14.16
N GLY A 21 -3.80 -3.12 13.35
CA GLY A 21 -5.16 -2.78 13.72
C GLY A 21 -6.12 -3.95 13.47
N LYS A 22 -7.20 -4.03 14.23
CA LYS A 22 -8.36 -4.90 13.92
C LYS A 22 -9.30 -4.24 12.90
N ASP A 23 -8.84 -3.19 12.24
CA ASP A 23 -9.59 -2.37 11.33
C ASP A 23 -9.63 -3.01 9.94
N GLY A 24 -10.81 -2.98 9.30
CA GLY A 24 -10.99 -3.56 7.98
C GLY A 24 -10.31 -2.74 6.88
N GLU A 25 -10.17 -3.34 5.70
CA GLU A 25 -9.59 -2.70 4.51
C GLU A 25 -10.24 -1.33 4.21
N GLN A 26 -11.54 -1.21 4.49
CA GLN A 26 -12.33 0.00 4.27
C GLN A 26 -11.97 1.12 5.25
N SER A 27 -11.80 0.81 6.54
CA SER A 27 -11.45 1.79 7.57
C SER A 27 -10.02 2.30 7.35
N THR A 28 -9.09 1.39 7.06
CA THR A 28 -7.71 1.76 6.73
C THR A 28 -7.66 2.61 5.46
N ALA A 29 -8.48 2.28 4.45
CA ALA A 29 -8.56 3.07 3.22
C ALA A 29 -9.04 4.51 3.48
N ASP A 30 -10.09 4.67 4.29
CA ASP A 30 -10.64 5.98 4.67
C ASP A 30 -9.65 6.80 5.50
N LEU A 31 -9.00 6.17 6.50
CA LEU A 31 -8.03 6.81 7.39
C LEU A 31 -6.82 7.40 6.64
N PHE A 32 -6.36 6.70 5.60
CA PHE A 32 -5.24 7.13 4.78
C PHE A 32 -5.67 7.87 3.50
N GLY A 33 -6.97 8.03 3.26
CA GLY A 33 -7.51 8.70 2.06
C GLY A 33 -7.14 8.00 0.75
N ILE A 34 -7.10 6.67 0.76
CA ILE A 34 -6.71 5.82 -0.37
C ILE A 34 -7.86 4.91 -0.78
N GLU A 35 -7.80 4.38 -2.00
CA GLU A 35 -8.82 3.46 -2.48
C GLU A 35 -8.67 2.08 -1.85
N ARG A 36 -9.79 1.48 -1.44
CA ARG A 36 -9.84 0.09 -0.91
C ARG A 36 -9.16 -0.91 -1.85
N THR A 37 -9.34 -0.75 -3.16
CA THR A 37 -8.71 -1.57 -4.19
C THR A 37 -7.18 -1.44 -4.20
N SER A 38 -6.65 -0.26 -3.86
CA SER A 38 -5.21 -0.04 -3.70
C SER A 38 -4.69 -0.75 -2.46
N VAL A 39 -5.40 -0.64 -1.32
CA VAL A 39 -5.06 -1.36 -0.08
C VAL A 39 -4.99 -2.87 -0.34
N ARG A 40 -6.02 -3.43 -0.97
CA ARG A 40 -6.06 -4.85 -1.29
C ARG A 40 -4.89 -5.29 -2.17
N ARG A 41 -4.55 -4.54 -3.22
CA ARG A 41 -3.39 -4.84 -4.07
C ARG A 41 -2.08 -4.81 -3.29
N TRP A 42 -1.94 -3.85 -2.37
CA TRP A 42 -0.76 -3.72 -1.53
C TRP A 42 -0.62 -4.87 -0.56
N LEU A 43 -1.73 -5.35 0.02
CA LEU A 43 -1.75 -6.53 0.87
C LEU A 43 -1.35 -7.78 0.10
N ASP A 44 -1.83 -7.95 -1.14
CA ASP A 44 -1.50 -9.09 -2.00
C ASP A 44 0.00 -9.15 -2.30
N VAL A 45 0.56 -8.02 -2.75
CA VAL A 45 2.01 -7.88 -3.01
C VAL A 45 2.84 -8.04 -1.74
N TYR A 46 2.35 -7.53 -0.62
CA TYR A 46 3.02 -7.70 0.67
C TYR A 46 3.01 -9.16 1.13
N ASN A 47 1.97 -9.93 0.81
CA ASN A 47 1.90 -11.35 1.16
C ASN A 47 2.86 -12.19 0.28
N ASP A 48 2.96 -11.85 -1.00
CA ASP A 48 3.79 -12.55 -1.98
C ASP A 48 5.30 -12.19 -1.86
N ALA A 49 5.60 -10.90 -1.79
CA ALA A 49 6.96 -10.36 -1.90
C ALA A 49 7.38 -9.51 -0.68
N GLY A 50 6.55 -9.45 0.37
CA GLY A 50 6.86 -8.72 1.59
C GLY A 50 6.85 -7.21 1.44
N ALA A 51 7.42 -6.55 2.46
CA ALA A 51 7.61 -5.09 2.46
C ALA A 51 8.44 -4.62 1.25
N GLU A 52 9.45 -5.40 0.84
CA GLU A 52 10.31 -5.07 -0.29
C GLU A 52 9.56 -5.03 -1.61
N GLY A 53 8.71 -6.02 -1.89
CA GLY A 53 7.84 -6.02 -3.07
C GLY A 53 6.88 -4.83 -3.10
N LEU A 54 6.33 -4.47 -1.94
CA LEU A 54 5.43 -3.31 -1.81
C LEU A 54 6.15 -1.98 -2.06
N LEU A 55 7.36 -1.81 -1.52
CA LEU A 55 8.20 -0.63 -1.73
C LEU A 55 8.63 -0.52 -3.20
N ASN A 56 8.88 -1.66 -3.85
CA ASN A 56 9.28 -1.75 -5.26
C ASN A 56 8.10 -1.57 -6.23
N MET A 57 6.85 -1.68 -5.75
CA MET A 57 5.62 -1.43 -6.52
C MET A 57 5.47 0.06 -6.87
N GLN A 58 6.35 0.56 -7.73
CA GLN A 58 6.40 1.96 -8.15
C GLN A 58 5.31 2.22 -9.18
N CYS A 59 4.69 3.40 -9.05
CA CYS A 59 3.79 3.95 -10.05
C CYS A 59 4.59 4.17 -11.35
N GLY A 60 4.33 3.33 -12.34
CA GLY A 60 5.02 3.38 -13.63
C GLY A 60 6.19 2.41 -13.67
N ARG A 61 5.97 1.27 -14.31
CA ARG A 61 7.00 0.39 -14.85
C ARG A 61 7.92 1.22 -15.76
N PRO A 62 9.21 1.48 -15.46
CA PRO A 62 10.17 1.50 -16.55
C PRO A 62 10.38 0.03 -16.95
N GLY A 63 10.33 -0.22 -18.26
CA GLY A 63 10.41 -1.57 -18.84
C GLY A 63 11.63 -2.35 -18.39
#